data_AF-A0A5W5JR38-F1
#
_entry.id   AF-A0A5W5JR38-F1
#
_cell.length_a   1.000
_cell.length_b   1.000
_cell.length_c   1.000
_cell.angle_alpha   90.00
_cell.angle_beta   90.00
_cell.angle_gamma   90.00
#
_symmetry.space_group_name_H-M   'P 1'
#
loop_
_entity.id
_entity.type
_entity.pdbx_description
1 polymer ?
#
loop_
_entity_poly.entity_id
_entity_poly.type
_entity_poly.pdbx_seq_one_letter_code
_entity_poly.pdbx_strand_id
1 'polypeptide(L)'
;MRIEELPKMPKLYRVIEVDLDVLRNGIGSGGGVIFDIDQLVKRKVRRVLHAGGWKWQLVREYHGWQAHYDYCFEQDRESLELLNYDLGLLQ
;
A
#
# COMPACT_ATOMS: atom_id res chain seq x y z
N MET A 1 -1.58 -8.37 8.91
CA MET A 1 -1.48 -7.37 9.98
C MET A 1 -1.45 -6.01 9.32
N ARG A 2 -2.37 -5.14 9.71
CA ARG A 2 -2.41 -3.75 9.23
C ARG A 2 -1.30 -2.92 9.87
N ILE A 3 -0.99 -1.76 9.29
CA ILE A 3 0.06 -0.88 9.81
C ILE A 3 -0.29 -0.37 11.22
N GLU A 4 -1.54 0.00 11.43
CA GLU A 4 -2.09 0.47 12.70
C GLU A 4 -2.13 -0.60 13.81
N GLU A 5 -2.04 -1.88 13.43
CA GLU A 5 -2.04 -3.02 14.36
C GLU A 5 -0.62 -3.46 14.76
N LEU A 6 0.42 -2.80 14.25
CA LEU A 6 1.81 -3.19 14.51
C LEU A 6 2.12 -3.06 16.01
N PRO A 7 2.47 -4.16 16.71
CA PRO A 7 2.70 -4.13 18.16
C PRO A 7 3.95 -3.30 18.53
N LYS A 8 4.87 -3.15 17.58
CA LYS A 8 6.05 -2.31 17.70
C LYS A 8 6.42 -1.75 16.34
N MET A 9 6.72 -0.46 16.30
CA MET A 9 7.27 0.16 15.10
C MET A 9 8.57 -0.53 14.67
N PRO A 10 8.68 -1.00 13.41
CA PRO A 10 9.90 -1.60 12.91
C PRO A 10 11.02 -0.55 12.85
N LYS A 11 12.27 -1.04 12.76
CA LYS A 11 13.42 -0.19 12.50
C LYS A 11 13.19 0.62 11.22
N LEU A 12 13.67 1.87 11.19
CA LEU A 12 13.60 2.72 10.01
C LEU A 12 14.24 2.00 8.80
N TYR A 13 13.68 2.20 7.61
CA TYR A 13 14.05 1.53 6.36
C TYR A 13 13.90 0.01 6.32
N ARG A 14 13.53 -0.65 7.43
CA ARG A 14 13.25 -2.09 7.42
C ARG A 14 12.02 -2.36 6.56
N VAL A 15 12.18 -3.29 5.62
CA VAL A 15 11.07 -3.81 4.83
C VAL A 15 10.27 -4.79 5.69
N ILE A 16 8.96 -4.60 5.73
CA ILE A 16 8.00 -5.51 6.34
C ILE A 16 6.87 -5.78 5.36
N GLU A 17 6.16 -6.88 5.56
CA GLU A 17 4.91 -7.17 4.84
C GLU A 17 3.74 -6.74 5.73
N VAL A 18 2.77 -6.05 5.14
CA VAL A 18 1.53 -5.61 5.80
C VAL A 18 0.34 -5.96 4.92
N ASP A 19 -0.84 -6.07 5.54
CA ASP A 19 -2.08 -6.06 4.80
C ASP A 19 -2.49 -4.60 4.59
N LEU A 20 -2.70 -4.21 3.34
CA LEU A 20 -3.09 -2.87 2.93
C LEU A 20 -4.53 -2.91 2.39
N ASP A 21 -5.40 -2.07 2.94
CA ASP A 21 -6.74 -1.84 2.41
C ASP A 21 -6.65 -1.00 1.13
N VAL A 22 -7.15 -1.53 0.03
CA VAL A 22 -7.08 -0.91 -1.29
C VAL A 22 -8.33 -1.23 -2.09
N LEU A 23 -8.66 -0.36 -3.05
CA LEU A 23 -9.72 -0.63 -4.01
C LEU A 23 -9.23 -1.52 -5.14
N ARG A 24 -10.09 -2.44 -5.57
CA ARG A 24 -9.85 -3.34 -6.72
C ARG A 24 -11.08 -3.47 -7.59
N ASN A 25 -10.81 -3.58 -8.89
CA ASN A 25 -11.80 -4.09 -9.85
C ASN A 25 -11.99 -5.59 -9.64
N GLY A 26 -13.23 -6.07 -9.73
CA GLY A 26 -13.57 -7.48 -9.61
C GLY A 26 -14.79 -7.86 -10.44
N ILE A 27 -15.21 -9.12 -10.30
CA ILE A 27 -16.40 -9.66 -10.97
C ILE A 27 -17.45 -9.97 -9.90
N GLY A 28 -18.63 -9.38 -10.03
CA GLY A 28 -19.77 -9.64 -9.16
C GLY A 28 -20.41 -11.01 -9.43
N SER A 29 -21.27 -11.46 -8.51
CA SER A 29 -21.94 -12.76 -8.58
C SER A 29 -22.79 -12.99 -9.85
N GLY A 30 -23.17 -11.92 -10.55
CA GLY A 30 -23.88 -11.97 -11.84
C GLY A 30 -22.98 -11.85 -13.08
N GLY A 31 -21.65 -11.91 -12.95
CA GLY A 31 -20.70 -11.74 -14.06
C GLY A 31 -20.46 -10.30 -14.50
N GLY A 32 -21.07 -9.32 -13.82
CA GLY A 32 -20.83 -7.89 -14.05
C GLY A 32 -19.49 -7.42 -13.44
N VAL A 33 -18.88 -6.41 -14.05
CA VAL A 33 -17.67 -5.77 -13.51
C VAL A 33 -18.06 -4.87 -12.34
N ILE A 34 -17.34 -5.00 -11.22
CA ILE A 34 -17.40 -4.07 -10.10
C ILE A 34 -16.09 -3.30 -10.09
N PHE A 35 -16.18 -1.98 -10.06
CA PHE A 35 -15.00 -1.11 -10.17
C PHE A 35 -14.34 -0.84 -8.82
N ASP A 36 -15.11 -0.88 -7.74
CA ASP A 36 -14.61 -0.57 -6.39
C ASP A 36 -15.04 -1.68 -5.41
N ILE A 37 -14.10 -2.56 -5.11
CA ILE A 37 -14.22 -3.54 -4.02
C ILE A 37 -13.06 -3.29 -3.06
N ASP A 38 -13.39 -3.04 -1.79
CA ASP A 38 -12.39 -3.03 -0.73
C ASP A 38 -11.75 -4.41 -0.62
N GLN A 39 -10.44 -4.47 -0.80
CA GLN A 39 -9.67 -5.67 -0.64
C GLN A 39 -8.46 -5.44 0.25
N LEU A 40 -8.16 -6.47 1.05
CA LEU A 40 -6.90 -6.56 1.77
C LEU A 40 -5.87 -7.25 0.87
N VAL A 41 -4.82 -6.53 0.51
CA VAL A 41 -3.70 -7.06 -0.27
C VAL A 41 -2.41 -7.03 0.55
N LYS A 42 -1.59 -8.07 0.39
CA LYS A 42 -0.27 -8.10 1.03
C LYS A 42 0.71 -7.26 0.22
N ARG A 43 1.34 -6.29 0.88
CA ARG A 43 2.36 -5.43 0.28
C ARG A 43 3.59 -5.31 1.17
N LYS A 44 4.76 -5.23 0.54
CA LYS A 44 6.00 -4.86 1.21
C LYS A 44 6.08 -3.35 1.33
N VAL A 45 6.29 -2.87 2.56
CA VAL A 45 6.44 -1.44 2.88
C VAL A 45 7.69 -1.21 3.72
N ARG A 46 8.16 0.03 3.72
CA ARG A 46 9.21 0.50 4.63
C ARG A 46 8.96 1.95 5.03
N ARG A 47 9.47 2.35 6.20
CA ARG A 47 9.50 3.77 6.60
C ARG A 47 10.70 4.47 5.99
N VAL A 48 10.46 5.61 5.34
CA VAL A 48 11.47 6.44 4.67
C VAL A 48 11.36 7.89 5.12
N LEU A 49 12.48 8.62 5.04
CA LEU A 49 12.48 10.07 5.25
C LEU A 49 12.01 10.77 3.97
N HIS A 50 11.04 11.65 4.11
CA HIS A 50 10.47 12.53 3.08
C HIS A 50 10.57 13.99 3.56
N ALA A 51 10.34 14.96 2.65
CA ALA A 51 10.42 16.39 2.97
C ALA A 51 9.51 16.81 4.14
N GLY A 52 8.34 16.17 4.27
CA GLY A 52 7.37 16.41 5.35
C GLY A 52 7.56 15.54 6.60
N GLY A 53 8.58 14.69 6.67
CA GLY A 53 8.81 13.78 7.79
C GLY A 53 8.93 12.32 7.38
N TRP A 54 8.67 11.40 8.30
CA TRP A 54 8.82 9.96 8.08
C TRP A 54 7.50 9.33 7.63
N LYS A 55 7.48 8.75 6.42
CA LYS A 55 6.28 8.10 5.88
C LYS A 55 6.51 6.64 5.54
N TRP A 56 5.42 5.89 5.39
CA TRP A 56 5.42 4.57 4.78
C TRP A 56 5.50 4.68 3.26
N GLN A 57 6.29 3.82 2.64
CA GLN A 57 6.42 3.74 1.20
C GLN A 57 6.39 2.27 0.76
N LEU A 58 5.65 2.00 -0.33
CA LEU A 58 5.68 0.71 -1.01
C LEU A 58 7.09 0.38 -1.51
N VAL A 59 7.47 -0.88 -1.36
CA VAL A 59 8.67 -1.44 -1.96
C VAL A 59 8.32 -2.01 -3.32
N ARG A 60 9.00 -1.53 -4.35
CA ARG A 60 8.85 -2.08 -5.69
C ARG A 60 9.59 -3.42 -5.77
N GLU A 61 8.86 -4.50 -6.00
CA GLU A 61 9.45 -5.84 -6.11
C GLU A 61 9.94 -6.14 -7.54
N TYR A 62 9.27 -5.57 -8.53
CA TYR A 62 9.60 -5.74 -9.95
C TYR A 62 10.21 -4.47 -10.54
N HIS A 63 11.21 -4.66 -11.41
CA HIS A 63 11.98 -3.58 -12.04
C HIS A 63 11.96 -3.69 -13.57
N GLY A 64 12.27 -2.58 -14.25
CA GLY A 64 12.27 -2.54 -15.73
C GLY A 64 10.89 -2.86 -16.30
N TRP A 65 10.83 -3.63 -17.39
CA TRP A 65 9.57 -3.99 -18.06
C TRP A 65 8.63 -4.85 -17.19
N GLN A 66 9.16 -5.59 -16.20
CA GLN A 66 8.34 -6.42 -15.30
C GLN A 66 7.48 -5.58 -14.36
N ALA A 67 7.84 -4.31 -14.15
CA ALA A 67 7.07 -3.33 -13.42
C ALA A 67 5.61 -3.21 -13.91
N HIS A 68 5.38 -3.47 -15.20
CA HIS A 68 4.06 -3.36 -15.83
C HIS A 68 3.08 -4.45 -15.41
N TYR A 69 3.57 -5.57 -14.87
CA TYR A 69 2.70 -6.63 -14.35
C TYR A 69 2.08 -6.28 -13.00
N ASP A 70 2.68 -5.34 -12.27
CA ASP A 70 2.09 -4.80 -11.05
C ASP A 70 1.13 -3.65 -11.38
N TYR A 71 0.06 -3.99 -12.07
CA TYR A 71 -0.92 -3.04 -12.61
C TYR A 71 -1.54 -2.13 -11.53
N CYS A 72 -1.67 -2.65 -10.30
CA CYS A 72 -2.27 -1.92 -9.19
C CYS A 72 -1.26 -1.13 -8.34
N PHE A 73 0.03 -1.09 -8.71
CA PHE A 73 1.07 -0.48 -7.86
C PHE A 73 0.79 0.99 -7.55
N GLU A 74 0.39 1.78 -8.55
CA GLU A 74 0.14 3.21 -8.34
C GLU A 74 -1.12 3.47 -7.51
N GLN A 75 -2.18 2.69 -7.71
CA GLN A 75 -3.39 2.76 -6.88
C GLN A 75 -3.10 2.41 -5.41
N ASP A 76 -2.25 1.42 -5.16
CA ASP A 76 -1.81 1.06 -3.81
C ASP A 76 -0.92 2.13 -3.21
N ARG A 77 -0.09 2.77 -4.04
CA ARG A 77 0.76 3.88 -3.61
C ARG A 77 -0.09 5.06 -3.17
N GLU A 78 -1.15 5.38 -3.90
CA GLU A 78 -2.10 6.43 -3.53
C GLU A 78 -2.84 6.10 -2.23
N SER A 79 -3.32 4.86 -2.10
CA SER A 79 -3.99 4.38 -0.88
C SER A 79 -3.06 4.48 0.35
N LEU A 80 -1.79 4.08 0.20
CA LEU A 80 -0.79 4.20 1.26
C LEU A 80 -0.41 5.66 1.55
N GLU A 81 -0.42 6.55 0.54
CA GLU A 81 -0.16 7.97 0.75
C GLU A 81 -1.28 8.61 1.58
N LEU A 82 -2.55 8.30 1.29
CA LEU A 82 -3.69 8.74 2.10
C LEU A 82 -3.56 8.24 3.54
N LEU A 83 -3.21 6.96 3.73
CA LEU A 83 -2.97 6.41 5.06
C LEU A 83 -1.85 7.15 5.82
N ASN A 84 -0.81 7.64 5.13
CA ASN A 84 0.22 8.46 5.77
C ASN A 84 -0.33 9.78 6.32
N TYR A 85 -1.30 10.41 5.64
CA TYR A 85 -1.99 11.60 6.17
C TYR A 85 -2.88 11.24 7.36
N ASP A 86 -3.65 10.16 7.26
CA ASP A 86 -4.56 9.70 8.33
C ASP A 86 -3.79 9.35 9.62
N LEU A 87 -2.59 8.79 9.48
CA LEU A 87 -1.68 8.51 10.58
C LEU A 87 -0.89 9.73 11.08
N GLY A 88 -1.09 10.92 10.49
CA GLY A 88 -0.39 12.15 10.85
C GLY A 88 1.11 12.14 10.54
N LEU A 89 1.55 11.30 9.59
CA LEU A 89 2.95 11.20 9.17
C LEU A 89 3.32 12.23 8.10
N LEU A 90 2.33 12.82 7.45
CA LEU A 90 2.43 13.90 6.47
C LEU A 90 1.48 15.04 6.83
N GLN A 91 1.77 16.25 6.33
CA GLN A 91 1.01 17.49 6.55
C GLN A 91 0.68 18.14 5.21
#